data_AF-A0A9X3J311-F1
#
_entry.id   AF-A0A9X3J311-F1
#
_cell.length_a   1.000
_cell.length_b   1.000
_cell.length_c   1.000
_cell.angle_alpha   90.00
_cell.angle_beta   90.00
_cell.angle_gamma   90.00
#
_symmetry.space_group_name_H-M   'P 1'
#
loop_
_entity.id
_entity.type
_entity.pdbx_description
1 polymer ?
#
loop_
_entity_poly.entity_id
_entity_poly.type
_entity_poly.pdbx_seq_one_letter_code
_entity_poly.pdbx_strand_id
1 'polypeptide(L)'
;MTPTTHPPRTGNARRNAGPPSFEHGFQRADDRLPPPPPRRPTGLPLVLMLALGLLTAAGVVQVRTRARVLELGADIAELTAEHGRLLDEKRRLEAERAYLRHPDYIEDVAAGRMQMVPATPDRLQAIRLRDESKQTGPSRQGG
;
A
#
# COMPACT_ATOMS: atom_id res chain seq x y z
N MET A 1 -18.40 -44.08 -75.37
CA MET A 1 -17.86 -42.88 -76.06
C MET A 1 -18.94 -41.80 -76.03
N THR A 2 -18.76 -40.79 -75.20
CA THR A 2 -19.67 -39.64 -75.05
C THR A 2 -18.83 -38.37 -75.18
N PRO A 3 -19.15 -37.43 -76.08
CA PRO A 3 -18.47 -36.14 -76.10
C PRO A 3 -19.14 -35.20 -75.08
N THR A 4 -18.39 -34.86 -74.03
CA THR A 4 -18.76 -33.85 -73.04
C THR A 4 -18.54 -32.46 -73.65
N THR A 5 -19.61 -31.73 -73.92
CA THR A 5 -19.54 -30.34 -74.40
C THR A 5 -19.65 -29.40 -73.21
N HIS A 6 -18.57 -28.70 -72.86
CA HIS A 6 -18.58 -27.64 -71.85
C HIS A 6 -19.15 -26.33 -72.44
N PRO A 7 -20.13 -25.67 -71.80
CA PRO A 7 -20.52 -24.31 -72.19
C PRO A 7 -19.50 -23.27 -71.68
N PRO A 8 -19.31 -22.16 -72.41
CA PRO A 8 -18.34 -21.14 -72.03
C PRO A 8 -18.77 -20.40 -70.75
N ARG A 9 -17.78 -20.26 -69.85
CA ARG A 9 -17.82 -19.45 -68.64
C ARG A 9 -18.15 -18.00 -68.99
N THR A 10 -19.40 -17.60 -68.80
CA THR A 10 -19.82 -16.21 -68.92
C THR A 10 -19.17 -15.41 -67.79
N GLY A 11 -18.23 -14.54 -68.19
CA GLY A 11 -17.57 -13.62 -67.29
C GLY A 11 -18.57 -12.64 -66.67
N ASN A 12 -18.53 -12.51 -65.35
CA ASN A 12 -19.22 -11.50 -64.58
C ASN A 12 -18.70 -10.09 -64.95
N ALA A 13 -19.20 -9.52 -66.05
CA ALA A 13 -18.84 -8.18 -66.52
C ALA A 13 -19.97 -7.16 -66.31
N ARG A 14 -20.58 -7.14 -65.12
CA ARG A 14 -21.57 -6.10 -64.75
C ARG A 14 -21.50 -5.72 -63.27
N ARG A 15 -20.37 -5.16 -62.82
CA ARG A 15 -20.31 -4.57 -61.47
C ARG A 15 -19.82 -3.13 -61.35
N ASN A 16 -19.30 -2.53 -62.42
CA ASN A 16 -18.75 -1.16 -62.36
C ASN A 16 -19.30 -0.22 -63.45
N ALA A 17 -20.60 -0.32 -63.78
CA ALA A 17 -21.26 0.76 -64.51
C ALA A 17 -21.81 1.75 -63.47
N GLY A 18 -20.97 2.69 -63.04
CA GLY A 18 -21.45 3.87 -62.33
C GLY A 18 -22.40 4.65 -63.25
N PRO A 19 -23.44 5.32 -62.71
CA PRO A 19 -24.33 6.14 -63.54
C PRO A 19 -23.52 7.21 -64.28
N PRO A 20 -23.87 7.54 -65.55
CA PRO A 20 -23.20 8.61 -66.28
C PRO A 20 -23.32 9.91 -65.50
N SER A 21 -22.18 10.43 -65.01
CA SER A 21 -22.12 11.72 -64.34
C SER A 21 -22.14 12.82 -65.40
N PHE A 22 -23.25 13.52 -65.52
CA PHE A 22 -23.36 14.73 -66.34
C PHE A 22 -23.03 15.97 -65.52
N GLU A 23 -22.57 17.03 -66.17
CA GLU A 23 -22.37 18.34 -65.57
C GLU A 23 -23.65 18.81 -64.86
N HIS A 24 -23.49 19.32 -63.64
CA HIS A 24 -24.54 19.56 -62.67
C HIS A 24 -25.66 20.46 -63.22
N GLY A 25 -26.92 20.02 -63.09
CA GLY A 25 -28.10 20.88 -63.29
C GLY A 25 -29.32 20.20 -63.93
N PHE A 26 -29.12 19.13 -64.71
CA PHE A 26 -30.22 18.39 -65.34
C PHE A 26 -30.41 17.02 -64.69
N GLN A 27 -31.23 16.95 -63.64
CA GLN A 27 -31.80 15.67 -63.16
C GLN A 27 -33.15 15.46 -63.86
N ARG A 28 -33.37 14.29 -64.48
CA ARG A 28 -34.69 13.94 -65.02
C ARG A 28 -35.65 13.70 -63.85
N ALA A 29 -36.95 13.93 -64.07
CA ALA A 29 -37.97 13.65 -63.04
C ALA A 29 -37.89 12.18 -62.55
N ASP A 30 -37.47 11.28 -63.42
CA ASP A 30 -37.28 9.85 -63.17
C ASP A 30 -35.97 9.51 -62.40
N ASP A 31 -35.02 10.45 -62.30
CA ASP A 31 -33.73 10.26 -61.59
C ASP A 31 -33.84 10.63 -60.09
N ARG A 32 -35.01 11.05 -59.62
CA ARG A 32 -35.25 11.31 -58.19
C ARG A 32 -35.29 9.99 -57.44
N LEU A 33 -34.15 9.61 -56.87
CA LEU A 33 -34.10 8.59 -55.84
C LEU A 33 -35.01 9.00 -54.67
N PRO A 34 -35.79 8.06 -54.10
CA PRO A 34 -36.55 8.33 -52.89
C PRO A 34 -35.60 8.83 -51.79
N PRO A 35 -36.05 9.76 -50.93
CA PRO A 35 -35.22 10.26 -49.85
C PRO A 35 -34.72 9.07 -49.01
N PRO A 36 -33.44 9.06 -48.61
CA PRO A 36 -32.92 7.96 -47.81
C PRO A 36 -33.75 7.84 -46.52
N PRO A 37 -34.02 6.62 -46.04
CA PRO A 37 -34.77 6.44 -44.81
C PRO A 37 -34.06 7.15 -43.64
N PRO A 38 -34.80 7.71 -42.68
CA PRO A 38 -34.20 8.38 -41.53
C PRO A 38 -33.30 7.40 -40.79
N ARG A 39 -32.01 7.73 -40.69
CA ARG A 39 -31.05 6.94 -39.91
C ARG A 39 -31.46 7.05 -38.44
N ARG A 40 -31.91 5.93 -37.85
CA ARG A 40 -32.16 5.89 -36.41
C ARG A 40 -30.82 6.14 -35.69
N PRO A 41 -30.76 7.04 -34.70
CA PRO A 41 -29.56 7.22 -33.92
C PRO A 41 -29.27 5.89 -33.20
N THR A 42 -28.20 5.21 -33.61
CA THR A 42 -27.67 4.07 -32.88
C THR A 42 -27.06 4.62 -31.59
N GLY A 43 -27.40 4.05 -30.42
CA GLY A 43 -26.83 4.45 -29.13
C GLY A 43 -25.34 4.10 -28.95
N LEU A 44 -24.73 3.49 -29.97
CA LEU A 44 -23.33 3.06 -29.98
C LEU A 44 -22.31 4.15 -29.63
N PRO A 45 -22.35 5.39 -30.17
CA PRO A 45 -21.36 6.41 -29.81
C PRO A 45 -21.51 6.86 -28.35
N LEU A 46 -22.74 6.86 -27.80
CA LEU A 46 -22.97 7.15 -26.39
C LEU A 46 -22.36 6.04 -25.50
N VAL A 47 -22.58 4.78 -25.85
CA VAL A 47 -21.99 3.64 -25.12
C VAL A 47 -20.46 3.68 -25.19
N LEU A 48 -19.88 3.99 -26.36
CA LEU A 48 -18.43 4.12 -26.52
C LEU A 48 -17.86 5.27 -25.70
N MET A 49 -18.53 6.43 -25.67
CA MET A 49 -18.13 7.56 -24.82
C MET A 49 -18.19 7.19 -23.33
N LEU A 50 -19.23 6.48 -22.93
CA LEU A 50 -19.40 6.04 -21.54
C LEU A 50 -18.34 5.01 -21.15
N ALA A 51 -18.05 4.05 -22.02
CA ALA A 51 -16.98 3.08 -21.83
C ALA A 51 -15.59 3.76 -21.75
N LEU A 52 -15.31 4.72 -22.64
CA LEU A 52 -14.07 5.49 -22.61
C LEU A 52 -13.94 6.31 -21.33
N GLY A 53 -15.04 6.93 -20.88
CA GLY A 53 -15.09 7.67 -19.61
C GLY A 53 -14.82 6.78 -18.41
N LEU A 54 -15.44 5.59 -18.34
CA LEU A 54 -15.21 4.62 -17.27
C LEU A 54 -13.76 4.12 -17.26
N LEU A 55 -13.20 3.81 -18.43
CA LEU A 55 -11.81 3.36 -18.54
C LEU A 55 -10.84 4.45 -18.06
N THR A 56 -11.11 5.70 -18.43
CA THR A 56 -10.31 6.86 -17.99
C THR A 56 -10.40 7.04 -16.48
N ALA A 57 -11.60 7.00 -15.91
CA ALA A 57 -11.82 7.10 -14.48
C ALA A 57 -11.12 5.98 -13.70
N ALA A 58 -11.22 4.74 -14.18
CA ALA A 58 -10.53 3.59 -13.60
C ALA A 58 -9.00 3.78 -13.63
N GLY A 59 -8.47 4.28 -14.74
CA GLY A 59 -7.04 4.62 -14.87
C GLY A 59 -6.60 5.66 -13.83
N VAL A 60 -7.35 6.76 -13.68
CA VAL A 60 -7.06 7.81 -12.70
C VAL A 60 -7.10 7.29 -11.26
N VAL A 61 -8.12 6.49 -10.92
CA VAL A 61 -8.23 5.87 -9.59
C VAL A 61 -7.04 4.95 -9.32
N GLN A 62 -6.67 4.12 -10.29
CA GLN A 62 -5.54 3.19 -10.15
C GLN A 62 -4.21 3.93 -9.90
N VAL A 63 -3.96 5.02 -10.64
CA VAL A 63 -2.76 5.86 -10.44
C VAL A 63 -2.78 6.49 -9.04
N ARG A 64 -3.92 7.02 -8.61
CA ARG A 64 -4.06 7.65 -7.29
C ARG A 64 -3.83 6.65 -6.15
N THR A 65 -4.34 5.43 -6.28
CA THR A 65 -4.12 4.36 -5.30
C THR A 65 -2.64 4.00 -5.23
N ARG A 66 -1.96 3.87 -6.38
CA ARG A 66 -0.52 3.59 -6.41
C ARG A 66 0.32 4.71 -5.79
N ALA A 67 -0.02 5.96 -6.07
CA ALA A 67 0.65 7.11 -5.47
C ALA A 67 0.52 7.12 -3.93
N ARG A 68 -0.70 6.87 -3.41
CA ARG A 68 -0.94 6.76 -1.96
C ARG A 68 -0.16 5.61 -1.32
N VAL A 69 -0.07 4.47 -1.99
CA VAL A 69 0.69 3.33 -1.47
C VAL A 69 2.18 3.65 -1.39
N LEU A 70 2.73 4.37 -2.37
CA LEU A 70 4.13 4.80 -2.35
C LEU A 70 4.39 5.83 -1.23
N GLU A 71 3.48 6.78 -1.04
CA GLU A 71 3.54 7.77 0.06
C GLU A 71 3.52 7.06 1.42
N LEU A 72 2.56 6.17 1.65
CA LEU A 72 2.51 5.35 2.86
C LEU A 72 3.76 4.47 3.04
N GLY A 73 4.32 3.94 1.94
CA GLY A 73 5.56 3.18 1.97
C GLY A 73 6.76 4.02 2.41
N ALA A 74 6.81 5.28 2.01
CA ALA A 74 7.84 6.22 2.43
C ALA A 74 7.71 6.53 3.93
N ASP A 75 6.49 6.81 4.42
CA ASP A 75 6.23 7.06 5.83
C ASP A 75 6.62 5.86 6.71
N ILE A 76 6.27 4.65 6.27
CA ILE A 76 6.64 3.41 6.98
C ILE A 76 8.15 3.24 7.03
N ALA A 77 8.85 3.53 5.93
CA ALA A 77 10.31 3.43 5.88
C ALA A 77 10.98 4.42 6.85
N GLU A 78 10.49 5.66 6.91
CA GLU A 78 10.98 6.68 7.85
C GLU A 78 10.73 6.27 9.31
N LEU A 79 9.51 5.84 9.64
CA LEU A 79 9.15 5.36 10.98
C LEU A 79 9.98 4.13 11.39
N THR A 80 10.26 3.23 10.45
CA THR A 80 11.08 2.05 10.71
C THR A 80 12.55 2.42 10.97
N ALA A 81 13.07 3.40 10.22
CA ALA A 81 14.43 3.91 10.45
C ALA A 81 14.56 4.55 11.84
N GLU A 82 13.59 5.38 12.25
CA GLU A 82 13.59 5.99 13.58
C GLU A 82 13.45 4.93 14.69
N HIS A 83 12.58 3.92 14.49
CA HIS A 83 12.46 2.82 15.43
C HIS A 83 13.78 2.04 15.60
N GLY A 84 14.50 1.80 14.50
CA GLY A 84 15.84 1.20 14.52
C GLY A 84 16.83 2.01 15.36
N ARG A 85 16.88 3.34 15.12
CA ARG A 85 17.76 4.25 15.87
C ARG A 85 17.48 4.21 17.37
N LEU A 86 16.20 4.28 17.76
CA LEU A 86 15.80 4.23 19.16
C LEU A 86 16.12 2.89 19.83
N LEU A 87 15.99 1.78 19.10
CA LEU A 87 16.38 0.46 19.63
C LEU A 87 17.89 0.36 19.86
N ASP A 88 18.70 0.92 18.96
CA ASP A 88 20.15 0.95 19.12
C ASP A 88 20.58 1.82 20.30
N GLU A 89 19.96 2.99 20.47
CA GLU A 89 20.18 3.85 21.64
C GLU A 89 19.78 3.15 22.94
N LYS A 90 18.62 2.49 22.95
CA LYS A 90 18.17 1.71 24.11
C LYS A 90 19.19 0.61 24.45
N ARG A 91 19.65 -0.17 23.47
CA ARG A 91 20.63 -1.24 23.69
C ARG A 91 21.94 -0.69 24.23
N ARG A 92 22.39 0.46 23.71
CA ARG A 92 23.57 1.15 24.21
C ARG A 92 23.39 1.59 25.66
N LEU A 93 22.26 2.22 26.00
CA LEU A 93 21.97 2.66 27.37
C LEU A 93 21.82 1.48 28.33
N GLU A 94 21.25 0.36 27.89
CA GLU A 94 21.19 -0.87 28.69
C GLU A 94 22.58 -1.44 28.95
N ALA A 95 23.48 -1.40 27.96
CA ALA A 95 24.88 -1.79 28.14
C ALA A 95 25.62 -0.85 29.11
N GLU A 96 25.43 0.47 28.98
CA GLU A 96 26.01 1.46 29.90
C GLU A 96 25.46 1.28 31.33
N ARG A 97 24.16 1.00 31.47
CA ARG A 97 23.53 0.72 32.76
C ARG A 97 24.06 -0.57 33.36
N ALA A 98 24.26 -1.62 32.56
CA ALA A 98 24.86 -2.86 33.03
C ALA A 98 26.28 -2.60 33.53
N TYR A 99 27.09 -1.86 32.76
CA TYR A 99 28.45 -1.46 33.15
C TYR A 99 28.47 -0.69 34.48
N LEU A 100 27.61 0.32 34.64
CA LEU A 100 27.51 1.12 35.87
C LEU A 100 27.01 0.33 37.09
N ARG A 101 26.39 -0.84 36.89
CA ARG A 101 25.93 -1.70 37.97
C ARG A 101 27.00 -2.67 38.48
N HIS A 102 28.21 -2.67 37.91
CA HIS A 102 29.29 -3.54 38.35
C HIS A 102 29.87 -3.03 39.69
N PRO A 103 29.95 -3.89 40.72
CA PRO A 103 30.48 -3.52 42.03
C PRO A 103 31.92 -3.03 41.96
N ASP A 104 32.72 -3.57 41.04
CA ASP A 104 34.13 -3.21 40.84
C ASP A 104 34.31 -1.72 40.49
N TYR A 105 33.41 -1.14 39.67
CA TYR A 105 33.44 0.29 39.34
C TYR A 105 33.09 1.17 40.55
N ILE A 106 32.17 0.69 41.41
CA ILE A 106 31.79 1.41 42.62
C ILE A 106 32.95 1.38 43.63
N GLU A 107 33.65 0.25 43.75
CA GLU A 107 34.83 0.12 44.60
C GLU A 107 35.99 1.00 44.13
N ASP A 108 36.28 1.04 42.82
CA ASP A 108 37.34 1.89 42.27
C ASP A 108 37.05 3.40 42.47
N VAL A 109 35.80 3.82 42.29
CA VAL A 109 35.42 5.23 42.51
C VAL A 109 35.42 5.57 44.01
N ALA A 110 34.93 4.69 44.87
CA ALA A 110 34.91 4.88 46.31
C ALA A 110 36.34 4.95 46.88
N ALA A 111 37.21 4.02 46.48
CA ALA A 111 38.60 3.99 46.91
C ALA A 111 39.42 5.14 46.31
N GLY A 112 39.28 5.40 45.01
CA GLY A 112 40.11 6.36 44.29
C GLY A 112 39.69 7.82 44.51
N ARG A 113 38.41 8.16 44.33
CA ARG A 113 37.93 9.56 44.43
C ARG A 113 37.48 9.93 45.83
N MET A 114 36.83 9.02 46.54
CA MET A 114 36.27 9.31 47.87
C MET A 114 37.21 8.90 49.01
N GLN A 115 38.36 8.29 48.70
CA GLN A 115 39.32 7.75 49.68
C GLN A 115 38.65 6.85 50.72
N MET A 116 37.55 6.18 50.34
CA MET A 116 36.85 5.25 51.20
C MET A 116 37.63 3.93 51.23
N VAL A 117 37.94 3.47 52.43
CA VAL A 117 38.59 2.18 52.64
C VAL A 117 37.51 1.15 52.93
N PRO A 118 37.54 -0.05 52.31
CA PRO A 118 36.61 -1.12 52.63
C PRO A 118 36.63 -1.40 54.14
N ALA A 119 35.45 -1.38 54.77
CA ALA A 119 35.37 -1.67 56.20
C ALA A 119 35.79 -3.13 56.43
N THR A 120 36.78 -3.34 57.31
CA THR A 120 37.17 -4.69 57.72
C THR A 120 35.99 -5.40 58.39
N PRO A 121 35.84 -6.73 58.23
CA PRO A 121 34.67 -7.46 58.70
C PRO A 121 34.44 -7.32 60.22
N ASP A 122 35.50 -7.06 60.98
CA ASP A 122 35.44 -6.82 62.43
C ASP A 122 34.72 -5.51 62.82
N ARG A 123 34.48 -4.60 61.86
CA ARG A 123 33.78 -3.31 62.07
C ARG A 123 32.32 -3.30 61.60
N LEU A 124 31.83 -4.41 61.05
CA LEU A 124 30.45 -4.51 60.56
C LEU A 124 29.50 -4.88 61.71
N GLN A 125 28.69 -3.92 62.17
CA GLN A 125 27.64 -4.19 63.15
C GLN A 125 26.33 -4.52 62.43
N ALA A 126 25.98 -5.80 62.35
CA ALA A 126 24.74 -6.26 61.70
C ALA A 126 23.54 -5.99 62.62
N ILE A 127 22.76 -4.96 62.31
CA ILE A 127 21.52 -4.64 63.02
C ILE A 127 20.42 -5.57 62.49
N ARG A 128 19.94 -6.51 63.32
CA ARG A 128 18.78 -7.35 63.02
C ARG A 128 17.52 -6.54 63.31
N LEU A 129 16.74 -6.22 62.27
CA LEU A 129 15.42 -5.62 62.45
C LEU A 129 14.49 -6.67 63.07
N ARG A 130 13.88 -6.35 64.20
CA ARG A 130 12.91 -7.22 64.86
C ARG A 130 11.59 -7.10 64.09
N ASP A 131 11.11 -8.19 63.51
CA ASP A 131 9.75 -8.25 62.96
C ASP A 131 8.76 -8.08 64.12
N GLU A 132 8.31 -6.85 64.36
CA GLU A 132 7.18 -6.55 65.25
C GLU A 132 5.87 -6.93 64.55
N SER A 133 5.68 -8.22 64.30
CA SER A 133 4.41 -8.76 63.82
C SER A 133 4.04 -10.01 64.62
N LYS A 134 3.67 -9.81 65.90
CA LYS A 134 2.67 -10.59 66.67
C LYS A 134 2.88 -10.40 68.17
N GLN A 135 2.43 -9.26 68.73
CA GLN A 135 1.87 -9.29 70.09
C GLN A 135 1.05 -8.05 70.46
N THR A 136 -0.24 -8.04 70.16
CA THR A 136 -1.28 -7.37 70.97
C THR A 136 -2.64 -7.95 70.55
N GLY A 137 -3.51 -8.52 71.41
CA GLY A 137 -3.52 -8.53 72.87
C GLY A 137 -4.33 -9.70 73.46
N PRO A 138 -4.51 -9.72 74.78
CA PRO A 138 -5.10 -10.83 75.52
C PRO A 138 -6.63 -10.74 75.54
N SER A 139 -7.32 -11.65 74.87
CA SER A 139 -8.73 -11.92 75.15
C SER A 139 -8.82 -12.85 76.37
N ARG A 140 -9.18 -12.22 77.50
CA ARG A 140 -9.58 -12.81 78.79
C ARG A 140 -10.30 -14.15 78.66
N GLN A 141 -9.85 -15.11 79.47
CA GLN A 141 -10.52 -16.36 79.81
C GLN A 141 -11.27 -16.18 81.14
N GLY A 142 -12.52 -16.64 81.21
CA GLY A 142 -13.16 -17.15 82.44
C GLY A 142 -14.04 -16.18 83.24
N GLY A 143 -15.34 -16.52 83.31
CA GLY A 143 -16.37 -15.92 84.17
C GLY A 143 -17.76 -16.26 83.65
#